data_AF-A0A127AYG9-F1
#
_entry.id   AF-A0A127AYG9-F1
#
_cell.length_a   1.000
_cell.length_b   1.000
_cell.length_c   1.000
_cell.angle_alpha   90.00
_cell.angle_beta   90.00
_cell.angle_gamma   90.00
#
_symmetry.space_group_name_H-M   'P 1'
#
loop_
_entity.id
_entity.type
_entity.pdbx_description
1 polymer ?
#
loop_
_entity_poly.entity_id
_entity_poly.type
_entity_poly.pdbx_seq_one_letter_code
_entity_poly.pdbx_strand_id
1 'polypeptide(L)' 'MGKRQRRFFFQKDIEQEMPLLLGHTLQVILRQGQVLTGRLQRMEEGVLFLQDGRHHVHHLPLLDVEEVVLDLVSEY' A
#
# COMPACT_ATOMS: atom_id res chain seq x y z
N MET A 1 -11.67 -1.41 21.37
CA MET A 1 -10.22 -1.27 21.15
C MET A 1 -10.00 -1.05 19.67
N GLY A 2 -9.98 0.22 19.26
CA GLY A 2 -10.22 0.63 17.88
C GLY A 2 -9.03 0.39 16.98
N LYS A 3 -9.20 -0.48 15.98
CA LYS A 3 -8.28 -0.63 14.86
C LYS A 3 -8.08 0.73 14.21
N ARG A 4 -6.88 1.30 14.32
CA ARG A 4 -6.51 2.54 13.63
C ARG A 4 -6.03 2.17 12.23
N GLN A 5 -6.95 1.82 11.34
CA GLN A 5 -6.63 1.64 9.93
C GLN A 5 -6.59 3.01 9.25
N ARG A 6 -5.50 3.33 8.55
CA ARG A 6 -5.46 4.48 7.63
C ARG A 6 -5.75 3.99 6.23
N ARG A 7 -6.74 4.61 5.58
CA ARG A 7 -7.23 4.24 4.25
C ARG A 7 -7.03 5.44 3.34
N PHE A 8 -6.37 5.24 2.22
CA PHE A 8 -6.08 6.27 1.22
C PHE A 8 -6.74 5.88 -0.09
N PHE A 9 -7.59 6.75 -0.63
CA PHE A 9 -8.43 6.47 -1.80
C PHE A 9 -7.99 7.27 -3.05
N PHE A 10 -7.38 8.43 -2.86
CA PHE A 10 -6.95 9.29 -3.96
C PHE A 10 -5.46 9.15 -4.22
N GLN A 11 -5.08 9.09 -5.51
CA GLN A 11 -3.69 9.04 -5.95
C GLN A 11 -2.81 10.12 -5.29
N LYS A 12 -3.32 11.36 -5.19
CA LYS A 12 -2.58 12.46 -4.57
C LYS A 12 -2.32 12.24 -3.09
N ASP A 13 -3.28 11.65 -2.36
CA ASP A 13 -3.12 11.37 -0.93
C ASP A 13 -2.13 10.22 -0.73
N ILE A 14 -2.19 9.20 -1.60
CA ILE A 14 -1.23 8.09 -1.61
C ILE A 14 0.19 8.62 -1.87
N GLU A 15 0.38 9.49 -2.86
CA GLU A 15 1.69 10.09 -3.17
C GLU A 15 2.24 10.95 -2.02
N GLN A 16 1.38 11.74 -1.36
CA GLN A 16 1.79 12.58 -0.23
C GLN A 16 2.17 11.78 1.01
N GLU A 17 1.42 10.71 1.30
CA GLU A 17 1.62 9.88 2.50
C GLU A 17 2.64 8.76 2.25
N MET A 18 3.14 8.63 1.02
CA MET A 18 4.13 7.62 0.63
C MET A 18 5.35 7.52 1.57
N PRO A 19 5.96 8.63 2.03
CA PRO A 19 7.08 8.55 2.96
C PRO A 19 6.73 7.86 4.29
N LEU A 20 5.46 7.93 4.71
CA LEU A 20 4.94 7.28 5.92
C LEU A 20 4.57 5.81 5.67
N LEU A 21 4.31 5.44 4.41
CA LEU A 21 3.94 4.08 4.01
C LEU A 21 5.17 3.19 3.75
N LEU A 22 6.30 3.80 3.40
CA LEU A 22 7.55 3.09 3.09
C LEU A 22 7.97 2.16 4.24
N GLY A 23 8.28 0.92 3.89
CA GLY A 23 8.73 -0.08 4.84
C GLY A 23 7.62 -0.72 5.68
N HIS A 24 6.36 -0.27 5.56
CA HIS A 24 5.21 -0.90 6.22
C HIS A 24 4.52 -1.94 5.33
N THR A 25 3.83 -2.88 5.97
CA THR A 25 2.94 -3.82 5.30
C THR A 25 1.63 -3.12 4.99
N LEU A 26 1.28 -3.05 3.71
CA LEU A 26 0.08 -2.42 3.20
C LEU A 26 -0.83 -3.47 2.57
N GLN A 27 -2.13 -3.24 2.64
CA GLN A 27 -3.07 -3.87 1.74
C GLN A 27 -3.39 -2.87 0.62
N VAL A 28 -3.18 -3.29 -0.62
CA VAL A 28 -3.44 -2.49 -1.81
C VAL A 28 -4.62 -3.12 -2.53
N ILE A 29 -5.68 -2.37 -2.71
CA ILE A 29 -6.87 -2.76 -3.46
C ILE A 29 -6.75 -2.14 -4.84
N LEU A 30 -6.73 -2.99 -5.86
CA LEU A 30 -6.70 -2.58 -7.25
C LEU A 30 -8.12 -2.29 -7.75
N ARG A 31 -8.24 -1.44 -8.76
CA ARG A 31 -9.52 -1.09 -9.40
C ARG A 31 -10.32 -2.27 -9.96
N GLN A 32 -9.65 -3.39 -10.18
CA GLN A 32 -10.26 -4.64 -10.62
C GLN A 32 -10.88 -5.45 -9.45
N GLY A 33 -10.81 -4.91 -8.22
CA GLY A 33 -11.28 -5.56 -6.99
C GLY A 33 -10.28 -6.56 -6.40
N GLN A 34 -9.10 -6.74 -7.01
CA GLN A 34 -8.05 -7.60 -6.47
C GLN A 34 -7.38 -6.92 -5.27
N VAL A 35 -7.18 -7.68 -4.19
CA VAL A 35 -6.45 -7.23 -3.00
C VAL A 35 -5.07 -7.88 -2.97
N LEU A 36 -4.03 -7.05 -2.85
CA LEU A 36 -2.66 -7.46 -2.65
C LEU A 36 -2.22 -7.03 -1.26
N THR A 37 -1.40 -7.84 -0.60
CA THR A 37 -0.84 -7.50 0.71
C THR A 37 0.65 -7.73 0.67
N GLY A 38 1.41 -6.73 1.09
CA GLY A 38 2.85 -6.81 1.07
C GLY A 38 3.51 -5.59 1.69
N ARG A 39 4.83 -5.69 1.88
CA ARG A 39 5.66 -4.60 2.37
C ARG A 39 5.98 -3.65 1.22
N LEU A 40 5.66 -2.37 1.39
CA LEU A 40 6.07 -1.36 0.43
C LEU A 40 7.58 -1.15 0.51
N GLN A 41 8.29 -1.43 -0.58
CA GLN A 41 9.74 -1.23 -0.65
C GLN A 41 10.11 0.16 -1.14
N ARG A 42 9.50 0.60 -2.24
CA ARG A 42 9.75 1.89 -2.88
C ARG A 42 8.58 2.30 -3.77
N MET A 43 8.55 3.57 -4.14
CA MET A 43 7.68 4.12 -5.17
C MET A 43 8.52 4.96 -6.11
N GLU A 44 8.47 4.67 -7.41
CA GLU A 44 9.23 5.38 -8.44
C GLU A 44 8.31 5.63 -9.63
N GLU A 45 8.30 6.86 -10.15
CA GLU A 45 7.55 7.21 -11.37
C GLU A 45 6.05 6.85 -11.34
N GLY A 46 5.43 6.90 -10.16
CA GLY A 46 4.02 6.50 -9.98
C GLY A 46 3.78 4.98 -9.99
N VAL A 47 4.84 4.18 -9.81
CA VAL A 47 4.78 2.72 -9.66
C VAL A 47 5.13 2.34 -8.23
N LEU A 48 4.26 1.57 -7.59
CA LEU A 48 4.47 0.99 -6.26
C LEU A 48 5.18 -0.36 -6.38
N PHE A 49 6.23 -0.54 -5.61
CA PHE A 49 6.96 -1.80 -5.49
C PHE A 49 6.56 -2.46 -4.17
N LEU A 50 5.63 -3.41 -4.26
CA LEU A 50 5.04 -4.10 -3.12
C LEU A 50 5.61 -5.52 -3.04
N GLN A 51 6.37 -5.84 -2.00
CA GLN A 51 6.88 -7.19 -1.77
C GLN A 51 5.86 -8.02 -0.98
N ASP A 52 5.35 -9.10 -1.57
CA ASP A 52 4.42 -10.00 -0.89
C ASP A 52 5.10 -10.92 0.14
N GLY A 53 4.30 -11.69 0.86
CA GLY A 53 4.79 -12.66 1.86
C GLY A 53 5.59 -13.84 1.28
N ARG A 54 5.62 -14.01 -0.05
CA ARG A 54 6.46 -14.99 -0.76
C ARG A 54 7.73 -14.36 -1.33
N HIS A 55 8.05 -13.14 -0.92
CA HIS A 55 9.18 -12.33 -1.40
C HIS A 55 9.10 -11.94 -2.89
N HIS A 56 7.96 -12.11 -3.55
CA HIS A 56 7.77 -11.60 -4.90
C HIS A 56 7.47 -10.10 -4.87
N VAL A 57 8.06 -9.35 -5.80
CA VAL A 57 7.85 -7.91 -5.92
C VAL A 57 6.80 -7.66 -7.00
N HIS A 58 5.67 -7.11 -6.58
CA HIS A 58 4.60 -6.66 -7.46
C HIS A 58 4.88 -5.21 -7.86
N HIS A 59 4.76 -4.93 -9.16
CA HIS A 59 4.91 -3.59 -9.71
C HIS A 59 3.50 -3.09 -10.05
N LEU A 60 3.00 -2.14 -9.26
CA LEU A 60 1.62 -1.69 -9.35
C LEU A 60 1.59 -0.21 -9.76
N PRO A 61 1.13 0.11 -10.97
CA PRO A 61 0.89 1.50 -11.34
C PRO A 61 -0.13 2.13 -10.37
N LEU A 62 0.12 3.33 -9.87
CA LEU A 62 -0.82 4.03 -8.99
C LEU A 62 -2.19 4.24 -9.65
N LEU A 63 -2.21 4.33 -10.98
CA LEU A 63 -3.43 4.43 -11.77
C LEU A 63 -4.35 3.22 -11.59
N ASP A 64 -3.78 2.04 -11.33
CA ASP A 64 -4.52 0.80 -11.13
C ASP A 64 -4.90 0.57 -9.66
N VAL A 65 -4.39 1.40 -8.75
CA VAL A 65 -4.71 1.37 -7.33
C VAL A 65 -5.98 2.16 -7.07
N GLU A 66 -6.90 1.53 -6.36
CA GLU A 66 -8.15 2.14 -5.89
C GLU A 66 -8.03 2.56 -4.43
N GLU A 67 -7.42 1.72 -3.60
CA GLU A 67 -7.30 1.98 -2.17
C GLU A 67 -5.98 1.42 -1.61
N VAL A 68 -5.35 2.15 -0.71
CA VAL A 68 -4.24 1.66 0.12
C VAL A 68 -4.67 1.69 1.57
N VAL A 69 -4.54 0.54 2.24
CA VAL A 69 -4.84 0.38 3.66
C VAL A 69 -3.56 0.08 4.42
N LEU A 70 -3.23 0.97 5.34
CA LEU A 70 -2.20 0.76 6.36
C LEU A 70 -2.88 0.34 7.66
N ASP A 71 -2.61 -0.88 8.11
CA ASP A 71 -3.05 -1.34 9.42
C ASP A 71 -2.00 -0.92 10.48
N LEU A 72 -2.33 0.07 11.33
CA LEU A 72 -1.43 0.54 12.39
C LEU A 72 -1.46 -0.38 13.63
N VAL A 73 -1.95 -1.61 13.52
CA VAL A 73 -2.16 -2.49 14.67
C VAL A 73 -0.92 -3.35 14.97
N SER A 74 -0.28 -2.92 16.04
CA SER A 74 0.64 -3.57 16.98
C SER A 74 2.03 -3.98 16.50
N GLU A 75 2.99 -3.09 16.81
CA GLU A 75 4.26 -3.52 17.37
C GLU A 75 3.99 -4.61 18.44
N TYR A 76 4.64 -5.75 18.27
CA TYR A 76 4.85 -6.75 19.32
C TYR A 76 6.30 -6.62 19.78
#